data_AF-A0A7R9JK79-F1
#
_entry.id   AF-A0A7R9JK79-F1
#
_cell.length_a   1.000
_cell.length_b   1.000
_cell.length_c   1.000
_cell.angle_alpha   90.00
_cell.angle_beta   90.00
_cell.angle_gamma   90.00
#
_symmetry.space_group_name_H-M   'P 1'
#
loop_
_entity.id
_entity.type
_entity.pdbx_description
1 polymer ?
#
loop_
_entity_poly.entity_id
_entity_poly.type
_entity_poly.pdbx_seq_one_letter_code
_entity_poly.pdbx_strand_id
1 'polypeptide(L)'
;IDFQIGGTYTKPVILHPEVAIGAFGKIQGVPRFDPSGKLIRAEVLCVSWAGDHRVIDGATMARFSNAWKHLIENPALLLVTL
;
A
#
# COMPACT_ATOMS: atom_id res chain seq x y z
N ILE A 1 4.57 -12.95 17.96
CA ILE A 1 5.01 -11.56 18.25
C ILE A 1 3.86 -10.66 17.85
N ASP A 2 2.97 -10.34 18.79
CA ASP A 2 1.87 -9.38 18.55
C ASP A 2 2.40 -7.98 18.81
N PHE A 3 2.98 -7.34 17.79
CA PHE A 3 3.12 -5.89 17.83
C PHE A 3 1.73 -5.29 17.65
N GLN A 4 1.05 -4.98 18.73
CA GLN A 4 -0.16 -4.14 18.70
C GLN A 4 0.23 -2.69 18.38
N ILE A 5 0.72 -2.45 17.16
CA ILE A 5 0.80 -1.13 16.52
C ILE A 5 -0.35 -1.10 15.52
N GLY A 6 -1.56 -0.87 16.03
CA GLY A 6 -2.78 -0.85 15.23
C GLY A 6 -3.01 0.53 14.62
N GLY A 7 -2.99 0.60 13.28
CA GLY A 7 -3.34 1.80 12.52
C GLY A 7 -3.73 1.45 11.09
N THR A 8 -4.65 2.22 10.50
CA THR A 8 -5.01 2.11 9.09
C THR A 8 -4.07 2.99 8.25
N TYR A 9 -4.14 4.30 8.45
CA TYR A 9 -3.27 5.27 7.81
C TYR A 9 -2.32 5.91 8.82
N THR A 10 -1.18 6.37 8.33
CA THR A 10 -0.21 7.11 9.12
C THR A 10 0.50 8.13 8.22
N LYS A 11 1.19 9.10 8.82
CA LYS A 11 2.01 10.07 8.10
C LYS A 11 3.49 9.76 8.40
N PRO A 12 4.14 8.86 7.65
CA PRO A 12 5.52 8.52 7.92
C PRO A 12 6.44 9.72 7.64
N VAL A 13 7.56 9.78 8.36
CA VAL A 13 8.58 10.82 8.20
C VAL A 13 9.72 10.23 7.38
N ILE A 14 10.06 10.90 6.28
CA ILE A 14 11.15 10.48 5.38
C ILE A 14 12.48 10.57 6.15
N LEU A 15 13.30 9.52 6.05
CA LEU A 15 14.63 9.48 6.66
C LEU A 15 15.66 9.97 5.65
N HIS A 16 16.33 11.09 5.95
CA HIS A 16 17.41 11.59 5.09
C HIS A 16 18.56 10.57 5.01
N PRO A 17 19.15 10.28 3.83
CA PRO A 17 19.03 10.98 2.54
C PRO A 17 17.95 10.47 1.57
N GLU A 18 17.04 9.61 2.02
CA GLU A 18 15.97 9.07 1.17
C GLU A 18 14.94 10.15 0.82
N VAL A 19 14.16 9.90 -0.24
CA VAL A 19 13.18 10.84 -0.80
C VAL A 19 11.74 10.35 -0.70
N ALA A 20 11.53 9.11 -0.27
CA ALA A 20 10.21 8.55 -0.06
C ALA A 20 10.25 7.45 1.02
N ILE A 21 9.14 7.28 1.73
CA ILE A 21 8.97 6.21 2.71
C ILE A 21 7.52 5.69 2.65
N GLY A 22 7.36 4.39 2.83
CA GLY A 22 6.05 3.72 2.90
C GLY A 22 5.79 3.18 4.30
N ALA A 23 4.55 3.29 4.75
CA ALA A 23 4.08 2.68 5.99
C ALA A 23 2.88 1.78 5.74
N PHE A 24 2.93 0.58 6.31
CA PHE A 24 1.91 -0.46 6.18
C PHE A 24 1.08 -0.52 7.46
N GLY A 25 -0.23 -0.39 7.29
CA GLY A 25 -1.19 -0.57 8.38
C GLY A 25 -1.43 -2.04 8.72
N LYS A 26 -2.33 -2.27 9.67
CA LYS A 26 -2.79 -3.62 10.00
C LYS A 26 -3.66 -4.18 8.87
N ILE A 27 -3.40 -5.43 8.47
CA ILE A 27 -4.31 -6.18 7.58
C ILE A 27 -5.61 -6.45 8.33
N GLN A 28 -6.74 -6.09 7.71
CA GLN A 28 -8.06 -6.26 8.30
C GLN A 28 -9.04 -6.88 7.31
N GLY A 29 -9.82 -7.84 7.80
CA GLY A 29 -10.96 -8.38 7.07
C GLY A 29 -12.11 -7.39 7.08
N VAL A 30 -12.47 -6.88 5.91
CA VAL A 30 -13.55 -5.91 5.73
C VAL A 30 -14.55 -6.39 4.67
N PRO A 31 -15.84 -6.05 4.80
CA PRO A 31 -16.82 -6.37 3.78
C PRO A 31 -16.52 -5.60 2.48
N ARG A 32 -16.44 -6.31 1.35
CA ARG A 32 -16.28 -5.76 0.00
C ARG A 32 -17.17 -6.51 -0.98
N PHE A 33 -17.48 -5.89 -2.10
CA PHE A 33 -18.19 -6.55 -3.19
C PHE A 33 -17.19 -7.21 -4.14
N ASP A 34 -17.50 -8.41 -4.58
CA ASP A 34 -16.82 -9.04 -5.71
C ASP A 34 -17.33 -8.48 -7.05
N PRO A 35 -16.72 -8.85 -8.20
CA PRO A 35 -17.16 -8.37 -9.51
C PRO A 35 -18.60 -8.76 -9.89
N SER A 36 -19.19 -9.76 -9.21
CA SER A 36 -20.59 -10.17 -9.40
C SER A 36 -21.58 -9.41 -8.51
N GLY A 37 -21.07 -8.51 -7.65
CA GLY A 37 -21.88 -7.74 -6.71
C GLY A 37 -22.24 -8.48 -5.43
N LYS A 38 -21.62 -9.65 -5.15
CA LYS A 38 -21.83 -10.39 -3.92
C LYS A 38 -20.91 -9.86 -2.81
N LEU A 39 -21.45 -9.76 -1.59
CA LEU A 39 -20.67 -9.38 -0.42
C LEU A 39 -19.71 -10.50 -0.01
N ILE A 40 -18.43 -10.18 0.05
CA ILE A 40 -17.35 -11.08 0.48
C ILE A 40 -16.52 -10.42 1.59
N ARG A 41 -15.83 -11.24 2.39
CA ARG A 41 -14.80 -10.77 3.31
C ARG A 41 -13.49 -10.63 2.54
N ALA A 42 -12.98 -9.41 2.41
CA ALA A 42 -11.69 -9.13 1.78
C ALA A 42 -10.65 -8.73 2.83
N GLU A 43 -9.44 -9.27 2.72
CA GLU A 43 -8.30 -8.79 3.50
C GLU A 43 -7.78 -7.50 2.86
N VAL A 44 -7.82 -6.40 3.60
CA VAL A 44 -7.37 -5.09 3.11
C VAL A 44 -6.17 -4.62 3.93
N LEU A 45 -5.12 -4.25 3.22
CA LEU A 45 -3.95 -3.57 3.75
C LEU A 45 -4.02 -2.08 3.39
N CYS A 46 -4.00 -1.21 4.39
CA CYS A 46 -3.87 0.22 4.18
C CYS A 46 -2.39 0.60 4.05
N VAL A 47 -2.06 1.45 3.08
CA VAL A 47 -0.69 1.90 2.83
C VAL A 47 -0.66 3.41 2.75
N SER A 48 0.34 4.01 3.39
CA SER A 48 0.58 5.45 3.40
C SER A 48 1.97 5.75 2.85
N TRP A 49 2.05 6.62 1.86
CA TRP A 49 3.31 7.06 1.26
C TRP A 49 3.61 8.50 1.66
N ALA A 50 4.86 8.77 2.03
CA ALA A 50 5.40 10.12 2.06
C ALA A 50 6.49 10.24 0.99
N GLY A 51 6.50 11.37 0.27
CA GLY A 51 7.49 11.69 -0.74
C GLY A 51 7.94 13.14 -0.62
N ASP A 52 9.21 13.39 -0.87
CA ASP A 52 9.76 14.74 -0.92
C ASP A 52 9.28 15.44 -2.20
N HIS A 53 8.31 16.35 -2.05
CA HIS A 53 7.69 17.05 -3.17
C HIS A 53 8.62 18.00 -3.93
N ARG A 54 9.83 18.25 -3.43
CA ARG A 54 10.85 18.99 -4.18
C ARG A 54 11.38 18.20 -5.37
N VAL A 55 11.29 16.86 -5.30
CA VAL A 55 11.84 15.93 -6.31
C VAL A 55 10.82 14.94 -6.85
N ILE A 56 9.73 14.65 -6.13
CA ILE A 56 8.68 13.72 -6.55
C ILE A 56 7.34 14.44 -6.68
N ASP A 57 6.74 14.40 -7.87
CA ASP A 57 5.38 14.89 -8.07
C ASP A 57 4.32 13.86 -7.62
N GLY A 58 3.08 14.33 -7.40
CA GLY A 58 1.99 13.48 -6.93
C GLY A 58 1.57 12.39 -7.91
N ALA A 59 1.65 12.64 -9.23
CA ALA A 59 1.28 11.65 -10.23
C ALA A 59 2.29 10.50 -10.27
N THR A 60 3.58 10.80 -10.09
CA THR A 60 4.65 9.81 -9.99
C THR A 60 4.44 8.91 -8.77
N MET A 61 4.13 9.47 -7.60
CA MET A 61 3.82 8.68 -6.40
C MET A 61 2.55 7.82 -6.58
N ALA A 62 1.49 8.37 -7.22
CA ALA A 62 0.26 7.62 -7.49
C ALA A 62 0.49 6.44 -8.45
N ARG A 63 1.26 6.64 -9.54
CA ARG A 63 1.63 5.57 -10.47
C ARG A 63 2.44 4.48 -9.76
N PHE A 64 3.42 4.86 -8.94
CA PHE A 64 4.19 3.93 -8.14
C PHE A 64 3.29 3.12 -7.19
N SER A 65 2.41 3.78 -6.43
CA SER A 65 1.49 3.10 -5.51
C SER A 65 0.57 2.11 -6.24
N ASN A 66 0.10 2.44 -7.44
CA ASN A 66 -0.74 1.55 -8.23
C ASN A 66 0.04 0.35 -8.80
N ALA A 67 1.27 0.57 -9.27
CA ALA A 67 2.15 -0.51 -9.72
C ALA A 67 2.48 -1.47 -8.58
N TRP A 68 2.86 -0.92 -7.41
CA TRP A 68 3.08 -1.69 -6.19
C TRP A 68 1.84 -2.49 -5.79
N LYS A 69 0.67 -1.85 -5.75
CA LYS A 69 -0.61 -2.51 -5.44
C LYS A 69 -0.87 -3.68 -6.39
N HIS A 70 -0.69 -3.47 -7.69
CA HIS A 70 -0.94 -4.49 -8.70
C HIS A 70 -0.08 -5.75 -8.50
N LEU A 71 1.21 -5.57 -8.17
CA LEU A 71 2.13 -6.66 -7.89
C LEU A 71 1.77 -7.44 -6.62
N ILE A 72 1.36 -6.74 -5.55
CA ILE A 72 0.99 -7.38 -4.29
C ILE A 72 -0.37 -8.09 -4.39
N GLU A 73 -1.33 -7.53 -5.12
CA GLU A 73 -2.62 -8.19 -5.37
C GLU A 73 -2.49 -9.37 -6.34
N ASN A 74 -1.44 -9.39 -7.19
CA ASN A 74 -1.20 -10.44 -8.18
C ASN A 74 0.26 -10.95 -8.07
N PRO A 75 0.60 -11.71 -7.03
CA PRO A 75 1.99 -12.10 -6.74
C PRO A 75 2.64 -12.94 -7.85
N ALA A 76 1.86 -13.58 -8.72
CA ALA A 76 2.37 -14.28 -9.90
C ALA A 76 3.14 -13.35 -10.86
N LEU A 77 2.80 -12.05 -10.91
CA LEU A 77 3.50 -11.07 -11.74
C LEU A 77 4.93 -10.79 -11.25
N LEU A 78 5.19 -10.96 -9.95
CA LEU A 78 6.54 -10.85 -9.41
C LEU A 78 7.43 -11.95 -10.00
N LEU A 79 6.91 -13.17 -10.16
CA LEU A 79 7.68 -14.31 -10.69
C LEU A 79 8.05 -14.16 -12.16
N VAL A 80 7.24 -13.45 -12.95
CA VAL A 80 7.53 -13.21 -14.39
C VAL A 80 8.62 -12.15 -14.58
N THR A 81 8.83 -11.31 -13.56
CA THR A 81 9.76 -10.16 -13.62
C THR A 81 11.11 -10.46 -12.95
N LEU A 82 11.23 -11.60 -12.26
CA LEU A 82 12.46 -12.09 -11.63
C LEU A 82 13.28 -12.94 -12.60
#